data_AF-A0A951XD88-F1
#
_entry.id   AF-A0A951XD88-F1
#
_cell.length_a   1.000
_cell.length_b   1.000
_cell.length_c   1.000
_cell.angle_alpha   90.00
_cell.angle_beta   90.00
_cell.angle_gamma   90.00
#
_symmetry.space_group_name_H-M   'P 1'
#
loop_
_entity.id
_entity.type
_entity.pdbx_description
1 polymer ?
#
loop_
_entity_poly.entity_id
_entity_poly.type
_entity_poly.pdbx_seq_one_letter_code
_entity_poly.pdbx_strand_id
1 'polypeptide(L)' 'SLEERNQYHHFVDACLGKTKTESHFAQSGPMTEAILLGTVAIRVPGQLLEWDSERMKFPNYPAAEKYLMREYRKGWEVKG' A
#
# COMPACT_ATOMS: atom_id res chain seq x y z
N SER A 1 -4.81 20.90 22.38
CA SER A 1 -6.14 20.32 22.12
C SER A 1 -6.31 20.27 20.62
N LEU A 2 -6.58 19.11 20.02
CA LEU A 2 -6.97 19.05 18.61
C LEU A 2 -8.36 19.69 18.51
N GLU A 3 -8.58 20.56 17.52
CA GLU A 3 -9.90 21.14 17.27
C GLU A 3 -10.90 20.02 16.97
N GLU A 4 -12.11 20.13 17.52
CA GLU A 4 -13.18 19.18 17.30
C GLU A 4 -13.64 19.29 15.84
N ARG A 5 -13.15 18.40 14.99
CA ARG A 5 -13.40 18.41 13.55
C ARG A 5 -14.39 17.32 13.16
N ASN A 6 -15.47 17.71 12.49
CA ASN A 6 -16.42 16.74 11.93
C ASN A 6 -15.86 16.13 10.64
N GLN A 7 -15.56 14.82 10.68
CA GLN A 7 -15.01 14.06 9.56
C GLN A 7 -15.86 14.11 8.27
N TYR A 8 -17.19 14.22 8.38
CA TYR A 8 -18.08 14.28 7.22
C TYR A 8 -17.95 15.61 6.48
N HIS A 9 -17.86 16.73 7.22
CA HIS A 9 -17.62 18.04 6.61
C HIS A 9 -16.24 18.11 5.97
N HIS A 10 -15.22 17.54 6.63
CA HIS A 10 -13.88 17.50 6.05
C HIS A 10 -13.81 16.67 4.76
N PHE A 11 -14.52 15.55 4.69
CA PHE A 11 -14.64 14.77 3.46
C PHE A 11 -15.26 15.59 2.32
N VAL A 12 -16.36 16.31 2.59
CA VAL A 12 -17.00 17.19 1.59
C VAL A 12 -16.05 18.29 1.13
N ASP A 13 -15.36 18.98 2.05
CA ASP A 13 -14.41 20.03 1.68
C ASP A 13 -13.21 19.48 0.89
N ALA A 14 -12.76 18.26 1.18
CA ALA A 14 -11.74 17.59 0.40
C ALA A 14 -12.23 17.22 -1.01
N CYS A 15 -13.47 16.74 -1.15
CA CYS A 15 -14.11 16.52 -2.46
C CYS A 15 -14.26 17.81 -3.27
N LEU A 16 -14.47 18.93 -2.60
CA LEU A 16 -14.52 20.27 -3.21
C LEU A 16 -13.14 20.87 -3.48
N GLY A 17 -12.05 20.16 -3.18
CA GLY A 17 -10.66 20.60 -3.42
C GLY A 17 -10.16 21.68 -2.47
N LYS A 18 -10.88 21.97 -1.39
CA LYS A 18 -10.51 23.03 -0.42
C LYS A 18 -9.45 22.58 0.58
N THR A 19 -9.32 21.27 0.80
CA THR A 19 -8.37 20.68 1.74
C THR A 19 -7.89 19.33 1.20
N LYS A 20 -6.76 18.85 1.70
CA LYS A 20 -6.25 17.51 1.38
C LYS A 20 -7.05 16.47 2.15
N THR A 21 -7.28 15.31 1.56
CA THR A 21 -7.86 14.17 2.29
C THR A 21 -6.91 13.73 3.42
N GLU A 22 -7.49 13.34 4.56
CA GLU A 22 -6.71 12.80 5.69
C GLU A 22 -5.95 11.53 5.29
N SER A 23 -6.56 10.70 4.43
CA SER A 23 -6.01 9.45 3.91
C SER A 23 -5.58 9.60 2.44
N HIS A 24 -4.74 10.59 2.16
CA HIS A 24 -4.21 10.79 0.81
C HIS A 24 -3.18 9.71 0.44
N PHE A 25 -3.07 9.38 -0.85
CA PHE A 25 -2.26 8.25 -1.33
C PHE A 25 -0.78 8.29 -0.90
N ALA A 26 -0.14 9.47 -0.83
CA ALA A 26 1.26 9.57 -0.40
C ALA A 26 1.47 9.13 1.07
N GLN A 27 0.42 9.16 1.90
CA GLN A 27 0.45 8.64 3.27
C GLN A 27 -0.08 7.21 3.34
N SER A 28 -1.25 6.95 2.74
CA SER A 28 -1.92 5.66 2.84
C SER A 28 -1.25 4.56 2.01
N GLY A 29 -0.47 4.92 0.99
CA GLY A 29 0.30 3.99 0.15
C GLY A 29 1.35 3.23 0.96
N PRO A 30 2.35 3.91 1.57
CA PRO A 30 3.38 3.25 2.38
C PRO A 30 2.82 2.43 3.56
N MET A 31 1.72 2.89 4.17
CA MET A 31 1.04 2.13 5.22
C MET A 31 0.47 0.81 4.69
N THR A 32 -0.22 0.87 3.54
CA THR A 32 -0.78 -0.32 2.89
C THR A 32 0.31 -1.29 2.47
N GLU A 33 1.40 -0.77 1.92
CA GLU A 33 2.59 -1.55 1.54
C GLU A 33 3.14 -2.34 2.73
N ALA A 34 3.38 -1.68 3.88
CA ALA A 34 3.88 -2.36 5.08
C ALA A 34 2.95 -3.49 5.56
N ILE A 35 1.63 -3.27 5.51
CA ILE A 35 0.64 -4.30 5.86
C ILE A 35 0.73 -5.49 4.89
N LEU A 36 0.84 -5.23 3.58
CA LEU A 36 0.94 -6.28 2.56
C LEU A 36 2.21 -7.10 2.72
N LEU A 37 3.35 -6.48 3.04
CA LEU A 37 4.61 -7.18 3.31
C LEU A 37 4.48 -8.16 4.49
N GLY A 38 3.70 -7.80 5.52
CA GLY A 38 3.36 -8.72 6.61
C GLY A 38 2.67 -10.00 6.11
N THR A 39 1.77 -9.87 5.13
CA THR A 39 1.11 -11.05 4.52
C THR A 39 2.05 -11.90 3.68
N VAL A 40 3.10 -11.30 3.09
CA VAL A 40 4.14 -12.04 2.37
C VAL A 40 5.00 -12.81 3.37
N ALA A 41 5.43 -12.17 4.46
CA ALA A 41 6.24 -12.80 5.50
C ALA A 41 5.57 -14.05 6.10
N ILE A 42 4.25 -14.02 6.34
CA ILE A 42 3.47 -15.17 6.82
C ILE A 42 3.56 -16.37 5.87
N ARG A 43 3.72 -16.14 4.56
CA ARG A 43 3.81 -17.19 3.53
C ARG A 43 5.22 -17.79 3.40
N VAL A 44 6.23 -17.21 4.04
CA VAL A 44 7.63 -17.68 4.04
C VAL A 44 8.17 -17.78 5.47
N PRO A 45 7.64 -18.71 6.29
CA PRO A 45 8.00 -18.81 7.70
C PRO A 45 9.49 -19.08 7.89
N GLY A 46 10.11 -18.42 8.87
CA GLY A 46 11.52 -18.59 9.20
C GLY A 46 12.51 -17.87 8.27
N GLN A 47 12.01 -17.15 7.25
CA GLN A 47 12.84 -16.35 6.35
C GLN A 47 12.76 -14.87 6.71
N LEU A 48 13.91 -14.25 6.96
CA LEU A 48 14.01 -12.78 7.00
C LEU A 48 13.91 -12.25 5.57
N LEU A 49 12.93 -11.40 5.30
CA LEU A 49 12.77 -10.71 4.03
C LEU A 49 13.30 -9.28 4.15
N GLU A 50 14.22 -8.90 3.27
CA GLU A 50 14.68 -7.53 3.12
C GLU A 50 13.88 -6.89 2.00
N TRP A 51 13.28 -5.73 2.28
CA TRP A 51 12.41 -5.04 1.32
C TRP A 51 13.10 -3.80 0.74
N ASP A 52 13.21 -3.77 -0.58
CA ASP A 52 13.62 -2.60 -1.36
C ASP A 52 12.34 -1.90 -1.86
N SER A 53 11.92 -0.83 -1.19
CA SER A 53 10.70 -0.09 -1.52
C SER A 53 10.83 0.75 -2.79
N GLU A 54 12.05 1.13 -3.20
CA GLU A 54 12.24 1.88 -4.44
C GLU A 54 12.02 0.99 -5.66
N ARG A 55 12.48 -0.26 -5.58
CA ARG A 55 12.35 -1.24 -6.67
C ARG A 55 11.15 -2.16 -6.51
N MET A 56 10.50 -2.13 -5.34
CA MET A 56 9.43 -3.05 -4.94
C MET A 56 9.88 -4.52 -5.01
N LYS A 57 11.00 -4.86 -4.38
CA LYS A 57 11.64 -6.20 -4.49
C LYS A 57 12.15 -6.77 -3.17
N PHE A 58 12.36 -8.09 -3.19
CA PHE A 58 13.04 -8.83 -2.12
C PHE A 58 14.42 -9.29 -2.60
N PRO A 59 15.45 -8.42 -2.58
CA PRO A 59 16.78 -8.74 -3.13
C PRO A 59 17.42 -9.98 -2.48
N ASN A 60 17.13 -10.24 -1.21
CA ASN A 60 17.65 -11.38 -0.47
C ASN A 60 16.83 -12.67 -0.65
N TYR A 61 15.60 -12.58 -1.19
CA TYR A 61 14.73 -13.74 -1.41
C TYR A 61 13.75 -13.55 -2.59
N PRO A 62 14.24 -13.56 -3.85
CA PRO A 62 13.40 -13.31 -5.04
C PRO A 62 12.22 -14.26 -5.21
N ALA A 63 12.27 -15.46 -4.62
CA ALA A 63 11.17 -16.42 -4.66
C ALA A 63 9.88 -15.92 -3.97
N ALA A 64 9.97 -14.93 -3.06
CA ALA A 64 8.80 -14.28 -2.46
C ALA A 64 8.12 -13.28 -3.40
N GLU A 65 8.78 -12.81 -4.47
CA GLU A 65 8.24 -11.82 -5.41
C GLU A 65 6.98 -12.33 -6.13
N LYS A 66 6.80 -13.65 -6.24
CA LYS A 66 5.57 -14.27 -6.77
C LYS A 66 4.30 -13.90 -5.98
N TYR A 67 4.44 -13.40 -4.75
CA TYR A 67 3.34 -12.94 -3.91
C TYR A 67 3.07 -11.43 -4.02
N LEU A 68 3.94 -10.67 -4.70
CA LEU A 68 3.81 -9.21 -4.85
C LEU A 68 2.79 -8.83 -5.92
N MET A 69 2.66 -9.66 -6.96
CA MET A 69 1.68 -9.46 -8.02
C MET A 69 0.86 -10.71 -8.26
N ARG A 70 -0.38 -10.48 -8.69
CA ARG A 70 -1.27 -11.54 -9.15
C ARG A 70 -1.17 -11.65 -10.66
N GLU A 71 -1.10 -12.87 -11.16
CA GLU A 71 -1.33 -13.11 -12.59
C GLU A 71 -2.78 -12.80 -12.92
N TYR A 72 -3.00 -11.76 -13.73
CA TYR A 72 -4.32 -11.39 -14.21
C TYR A 72 -4.76 -12.34 -15.31
N ARG A 73 -6.08 -12.59 -15.38
CA ARG A 73 -6.67 -13.36 -16.49
C ARG A 73 -6.43 -12.62 -17.81
N LYS A 74 -6.21 -13.38 -18.88
CA LYS A 74 -6.10 -12.83 -20.24
C LYS A 74 -7.23 -11.84 -20.56
N GLY A 75 -6.88 -10.64 -21.04
CA GLY A 75 -7.79 -9.53 -21.35
C GLY A 75 -8.12 -8.61 -20.17
N TRP A 76 -7.56 -8.87 -18.98
CA TRP A 76 -7.69 -8.03 -17.77
C TRP A 76 -6.31 -7.56 -17.26
N GLU A 77 -5.33 -7.49 -18.14
CA GLU A 77 -3.98 -7.05 -17.80
C GLU A 77 -3.99 -5.55 -17.46
N VAL A 78 -3.38 -5.20 -16.32
CA VAL A 78 -3.16 -3.82 -15.92
C VAL A 78 -1.79 -3.40 -16.43
N LYS A 79 -1.71 -2.25 -17.12
CA LYS A 79 -0.40 -1.64 -17.44
C LYS A 79 0.15 -1.06 -16.12
N GLY A 80 1.20 -1.70 -15.62
CA GLY A 80 2.03 -1.15 -14.55
C GLY A 80 2.84 0.05 -15.03
#